data_AF-A0A2M9P3Y4-F1
#
_entry.id   AF-A0A2M9P3Y4-F1
#
_cell.length_a   1.000
_cell.length_b   1.000
_cell.length_c   1.000
_cell.angle_alpha   90.00
_cell.angle_beta   90.00
_cell.angle_gamma   90.00
#
_symmetry.space_group_name_H-M   'P 1'
#
loop_
_entity.id
_entity.type
_entity.pdbx_description
1 polymer ?
#
loop_
_entity_poly.entity_id
_entity_poly.type
_entity_poly.pdbx_seq_one_letter_code
_entity_poly.pdbx_strand_id
1 'polypeptide(L)' 'MGLILYWYPKCGTCRNAKKWLDHHELQYEAIHIAENPPSRTEIEQLYKSSGLELKKFFNTDRRTER' A
#
# COMPACT_ATOMS: atom_id res chain seq x y z
N MET A 1 12.11 -7.46 -11.08
CA MET A 1 11.18 -7.12 -9.98
C MET A 1 11.50 -5.72 -9.51
N GLY A 2 10.58 -4.78 -9.66
CA GLY A 2 10.67 -3.44 -9.07
C GLY A 2 9.85 -3.37 -7.78
N LEU A 3 10.16 -2.43 -6.90
CA LEU A 3 9.37 -2.19 -5.70
C LEU A 3 8.14 -1.33 -6.07
N ILE A 4 6.94 -1.75 -5.68
CA ILE A 4 5.72 -0.95 -5.89
C ILE A 4 5.26 -0.44 -4.53
N LEU A 5 5.19 0.89 -4.41
CA LEU A 5 4.68 1.59 -3.24
C LEU A 5 3.26 2.08 -3.51
N TYR A 6 2.31 1.31 -3.01
CA TYR A 6 0.91 1.73 -2.89
C TYR A 6 0.79 2.79 -1.79
N TRP A 7 0.49 4.03 -2.17
CA TRP A 7 0.46 5.17 -1.26
C TRP A 7 -0.78 6.04 -1.42
N TYR A 8 -1.07 6.82 -0.38
CA TYR A 8 -2.14 7.81 -0.36
C TYR A 8 -1.60 9.17 0.11
N PRO A 9 -1.78 10.27 -0.63
CA PRO A 9 -1.15 11.56 -0.39
C PRO A 9 -1.62 12.22 0.90
N LYS A 10 -2.85 11.95 1.37
CA LYS A 10 -3.31 12.45 2.67
C LYS A 10 -2.83 11.61 3.85
N CYS A 11 -2.24 10.44 3.62
CA CYS A 11 -1.71 9.59 4.69
C CYS A 11 -0.30 10.05 5.11
N GLY A 12 -0.16 10.50 6.36
CA GLY A 12 1.13 10.91 6.92
C GLY A 12 2.16 9.77 6.92
N THR A 13 1.73 8.56 7.26
CA THR A 13 2.59 7.36 7.29
C THR A 13 3.12 7.02 5.91
N CYS A 14 2.29 7.09 4.87
CA CYS A 14 2.71 6.84 3.49
C CYS A 14 3.77 7.84 3.01
N ARG A 15 3.63 9.13 3.37
CA ARG A 15 4.63 10.15 3.03
C ARG A 15 5.98 9.87 3.70
N ASN A 16 5.95 9.41 4.95
CA ASN A 16 7.17 9.03 5.66
C ASN A 16 7.84 7.79 5.03
N ALA A 17 7.05 6.78 4.65
CA ALA A 17 7.55 5.60 3.95
C ALA A 17 8.18 5.98 2.60
N LYS A 18 7.54 6.86 1.82
CA LYS A 18 8.11 7.37 0.56
C LYS A 18 9.45 8.06 0.79
N LYS A 19 9.55 8.94 1.80
CA LYS A 19 10.80 9.62 2.16
C LYS A 19 11.90 8.65 2.57
N TRP A 20 11.55 7.59 3.29
CA TRP A 20 12.50 6.55 3.66
C TRP A 20 13.06 5.84 2.42
N LEU A 21 12.19 5.43 1.50
CA LEU A 21 12.63 4.80 0.24
C LEU A 21 13.51 5.72 -0.61
N ASP A 22 13.15 7.00 -0.68
CA ASP A 22 13.91 8.05 -1.37
C ASP A 22 15.30 8.27 -0.75
N HIS A 23 15.37 8.32 0.58
CA HIS A 23 16.62 8.44 1.33
C HIS A 23 17.54 7.23 1.18
N HIS A 24 16.96 6.05 0.98
CA HIS A 24 17.69 4.82 0.69
C HIS A 24 18.00 4.65 -0.81
N GLU A 25 17.71 5.65 -1.64
CA GLU A 25 17.92 5.66 -3.10
C GLU A 25 17.33 4.43 -3.81
N LEU A 26 16.25 3.87 -3.24
CA LEU A 26 15.60 2.70 -3.78
C LEU A 26 14.75 3.11 -4.98
N GLN A 27 14.81 2.32 -6.05
CA GLN A 27 13.94 2.49 -7.20
C GLN A 27 12.58 1.86 -6.89
N TYR A 28 11.53 2.68 -6.81
CA TYR A 28 10.16 2.25 -6.55
C TYR A 28 9.14 3.00 -7.39
N GLU A 29 8.03 2.33 -7.70
CA GLU A 29 6.89 2.88 -8.39
C GLU A 29 5.82 3.30 -7.38
N ALA A 30 5.52 4.59 -7.30
CA ALA A 30 4.57 5.12 -6.33
C ALA A 30 3.15 5.21 -6.92
N ILE A 31 2.30 4.23 -6.63
CA ILE A 31 0.93 4.14 -7.16
C ILE A 31 -0.09 4.70 -6.16
N HIS A 32 -0.92 5.63 -6.62
CA HIS A 32 -1.98 6.21 -5.81
C HIS A 32 -3.15 5.23 -5.62
N ILE A 33 -3.25 4.60 -4.44
CA ILE A 33 -4.22 3.50 -4.20
C ILE A 33 -5.68 3.89 -4.35
N ALA A 34 -6.01 5.18 -4.18
CA ALA A 34 -7.38 5.65 -4.25
C ALA A 34 -7.82 6.03 -5.67
N GLU A 35 -6.87 6.20 -6.61
CA GLU A 35 -7.17 6.46 -8.03
C GLU A 35 -6.96 5.21 -8.87
N ASN A 36 -5.88 4.48 -8.58
CA ASN A 36 -5.52 3.23 -9.23
C ASN A 36 -5.44 2.13 -8.17
N PRO A 37 -6.60 1.62 -7.72
CA PRO A 37 -6.62 0.51 -6.78
C PRO A 37 -6.05 -0.75 -7.44
N PRO A 38 -5.28 -1.57 -6.70
CA PRO A 38 -4.79 -2.83 -7.21
C PRO A 38 -5.95 -3.77 -7.57
N SER A 39 -5.74 -4.58 -8.62
CA SER A 39 -6.72 -5.57 -9.03
C SER A 39 -6.84 -6.70 -7.99
N ARG A 40 -7.96 -7.42 -7.99
CA ARG A 40 -8.19 -8.56 -7.10
C ARG A 40 -7.02 -9.57 -7.11
N THR A 41 -6.48 -9.86 -8.30
CA THR A 41 -5.35 -10.77 -8.47
C THR A 41 -4.09 -10.27 -7.78
N GLU A 42 -3.81 -8.97 -7.85
CA GLU A 42 -2.64 -8.35 -7.20
C GLU A 42 -2.80 -8.37 -5.68
N ILE A 43 -3.99 -8.03 -5.17
CA ILE A 43 -4.30 -8.14 -3.73
C ILE A 43 -4.11 -9.58 -3.25
N GLU A 44 -4.54 -10.57 -4.03
CA GLU A 44 -4.36 -11.98 -3.66
C GLU A 44 -2.88 -12.38 -3.62
N GLN A 45 -2.06 -11.89 -4.56
CA GLN A 45 -0.62 -12.12 -4.55
C GLN A 45 0.08 -11.44 -3.36
N LEU A 46 -0.31 -10.20 -3.04
CA LEU A 46 0.18 -9.46 -1.88
C LEU A 46 -0.20 -10.17 -0.58
N TYR A 47 -1.44 -10.66 -0.50
CA TYR A 47 -1.93 -11.43 0.64
C TYR A 47 -1.14 -12.73 0.83
N LYS A 48 -0.98 -13.52 -0.26
CA LYS A 48 -0.21 -14.77 -0.25
C LYS A 48 1.25 -14.53 0.13
N SER A 49 1.86 -13.45 -0.36
CA SER A 49 3.25 -13.09 -0.04
C SER A 49 3.41 -12.58 1.38
N SER A 50 2.39 -11.90 1.92
CA SER A 50 2.46 -11.28 3.25
C SER A 50 2.33 -12.30 4.39
N GLY A 51 1.66 -13.43 4.18
CA GLY A 51 1.41 -14.44 5.22
C GLY A 51 0.60 -13.94 6.42
N LEU A 52 0.02 -12.74 6.33
CA LEU A 52 -0.82 -12.14 7.37
C LEU A 52 -2.26 -12.58 7.18
N GLU A 53 -3.02 -12.63 8.28
CA GLU A 53 -4.46 -12.85 8.21
C GLU A 53 -5.17 -11.70 7.49
N LEU A 54 -6.18 -12.04 6.69
CA LEU A 54 -6.89 -11.10 5.82
C LEU A 54 -7.42 -9.88 6.58
N LYS A 55 -7.83 -10.08 7.83
CA LYS A 55 -8.35 -9.02 8.71
C LYS A 55 -7.33 -7.91 8.99
N LYS A 56 -6.02 -8.20 8.94
CA LYS A 56 -4.95 -7.20 9.14
C LYS A 56 -4.66 -6.36 7.89
N PHE A 57 -5.13 -6.80 6.72
CA PHE A 57 -5.06 -6.01 5.49
C PHE A 57 -6.08 -4.87 5.45
N PHE A 58 -7.16 -4.97 6.24
CA PHE A 58 -8.19 -3.95 6.34
C PHE A 58 -7.93 -3.06 7.55
N ASN A 59 -7.94 -1.75 7.35
CA ASN A 59 -7.89 -0.80 8.46
C ASN A 59 -9.13 -1.01 9.34
N THR A 60 -8.90 -1.26 10.64
CA THR A 60 -9.96 -1.44 11.64
C THR A 60 -10.67 -0.14 12.03
N ASP A 61 -10.14 1.01 11.60
CA ASP A 61 -10.77 2.31 11.80
C ASP A 61 -11.96 2.47 10.85
N ARG A 62 -13.15 2.25 11.41
CA ARG A 62 -14.45 2.39 10.74
C ARG A 62 -14.65 3.84 10.29
N ARG A 63 -14.52 4.10 9.00
CA ARG A 63 -15.33 5.11 8.30
C ARG A 63 -15.79 4.57 6.96
N THR A 64 -16.61 3.54 7.03
CA THR A 64 -17.50 3.16 5.93
C THR A 64 -18.83 2.75 6.54
N GLU A 65 -19.51 3.73 7.13
CA GLU A 65 -20.97 3.77 7.04
C GLU A 65 -21.30 4.60 5.80
N ARG A 66 -21.39 3.91 4.65
CA ARG A 66 -22.43 4.04 3.63
C ARG A 66 -22.04 3.25 2.40
#